data_AF-A0A1A6FWH5-F1
#
_entry.id   AF-A0A1A6FWH5-F1
#
_cell.length_a   1.000
_cell.length_b   1.000
_cell.length_c   1.000
_cell.angle_alpha   90.00
_cell.angle_beta   90.00
_cell.angle_gamma   90.00
#
_symmetry.space_group_name_H-M   'P 1'
#
loop_
_entity.id
_entity.type
_entity.pdbx_description
1 polymer ?
#
loop_
_entity_poly.entity_id
_entity_poly.type
_entity_poly.pdbx_seq_one_letter_code
_entity_poly.pdbx_strand_id
1 'polypeptide(L)'
;FKGTKGSALHEDIYVLHDNGTLEIPVAQKDSTGTYTCVARNKLGMAKNEVHLEIKDPTRIIKQPEYAVVQRGSQVSFECKVKHDHTLIPSIMWLKDNGELPNDERYFKTLSSLFPLSVDCYCVK
;
A
#
# COMPACT_ATOMS: atom_id res chain seq x y z
N PHE A 1 -30.64 4.55 20.27
CA PHE A 1 -29.32 3.98 19.95
C PHE A 1 -28.29 4.93 20.51
N LYS A 2 -27.49 4.54 21.51
CA LYS A 2 -26.48 5.44 22.11
C LYS A 2 -25.23 4.64 22.47
N GLY A 3 -24.16 4.85 21.70
CA GLY A 3 -22.77 4.57 22.09
C GLY A 3 -22.02 3.59 21.20
N THR A 4 -21.24 4.10 20.24
CA THR A 4 -20.01 3.39 19.83
C THR A 4 -18.93 3.76 20.84
N LYS A 5 -18.23 2.79 21.42
CA LYS A 5 -17.06 3.07 22.26
C LYS A 5 -15.84 2.53 21.50
N GLY A 6 -15.18 3.39 20.73
CA GLY A 6 -13.88 3.08 20.17
C GLY A 6 -12.88 3.13 21.30
N SER A 7 -12.38 1.98 21.75
CA SER A 7 -11.52 1.89 22.95
C SER A 7 -10.13 2.51 22.79
N ALA A 8 -9.83 3.23 21.71
CA ALA A 8 -8.46 3.66 21.40
C ALA A 8 -8.30 5.01 20.68
N LEU A 9 -9.37 5.72 20.30
CA LEU A 9 -9.22 7.02 19.61
C LEU A 9 -9.36 8.19 20.59
N HIS A 10 -8.45 9.16 20.48
CA HIS A 10 -8.61 10.46 21.13
C HIS A 10 -9.87 11.15 20.56
N GLU A 11 -10.63 11.83 21.42
CA GLU A 11 -11.96 12.40 21.06
C GLU A 11 -11.91 13.39 19.90
N ASP A 12 -10.75 14.00 19.62
CA ASP A 12 -10.57 14.97 18.53
C ASP A 12 -10.34 14.34 17.14
N ILE A 13 -10.30 13.00 17.04
CA ILE A 13 -9.92 12.28 15.80
C ILE A 13 -11.13 11.62 15.12
N TYR A 14 -12.30 11.64 15.76
CA TYR A 14 -13.52 11.02 15.23
C TYR A 14 -14.78 11.84 15.51
N VAL A 15 -15.80 11.63 14.69
CA VAL A 15 -17.14 12.21 14.87
C VAL A 15 -18.13 11.06 15.05
N LEU A 16 -18.89 11.08 16.14
CA LEU A 16 -20.00 10.15 16.36
C LEU A 16 -21.32 10.83 16.03
N HIS A 17 -21.99 10.34 15.00
CA HIS A 17 -23.29 10.83 14.55
C HIS A 17 -24.44 10.26 15.39
N ASP A 18 -25.56 10.98 15.45
CA ASP A 18 -26.75 10.58 16.22
C ASP A 18 -27.39 9.25 15.76
N ASN A 19 -27.16 8.89 14.50
CA ASN A 19 -27.59 7.61 13.93
C ASN A 19 -26.70 6.42 14.36
N GLY A 20 -25.61 6.67 15.10
CA GLY A 20 -24.66 5.65 15.55
C GLY A 20 -23.48 5.40 14.59
N THR A 21 -23.33 6.21 13.53
CA THR A 21 -22.17 6.15 12.64
C THR A 21 -20.94 6.77 13.31
N LEU A 22 -19.84 6.02 13.32
CA LEU A 22 -18.50 6.53 13.67
C LEU A 22 -17.78 6.96 12.40
N GLU A 23 -17.38 8.22 12.32
CA GLU A 23 -16.60 8.79 11.22
C GLU A 23 -15.19 9.14 11.70
N ILE A 24 -14.18 8.77 10.92
CA ILE A 24 -12.76 9.13 11.16
C ILE A 24 -12.33 9.95 9.93
N PRO A 25 -12.41 11.29 9.98
CA PRO A 25 -12.21 12.14 8.79
C PRO A 25 -10.83 11.99 8.15
N VAL A 26 -9.80 11.79 8.98
CA VAL A 26 -8.42 11.58 8.54
C VAL A 26 -7.89 10.31 9.20
N ALA A 27 -8.09 9.17 8.54
CA ALA A 27 -7.58 7.90 9.03
C ALA A 27 -6.05 7.84 8.89
N GLN A 28 -5.37 7.57 10.00
CA GLN A 28 -3.92 7.45 10.10
C GLN A 28 -3.53 6.06 10.60
N LYS A 29 -2.23 5.73 10.59
CA LYS A 29 -1.76 4.39 10.99
C LYS A 29 -2.16 4.03 12.44
N ASP A 30 -2.19 5.01 13.33
CA ASP A 30 -2.66 4.91 14.72
C ASP A 30 -4.18 4.70 14.84
N SER A 31 -4.96 4.98 13.79
CA SER A 31 -6.38 4.68 13.72
C SER A 31 -6.65 3.18 13.49
N THR A 32 -5.61 2.39 13.19
CA THR A 32 -5.73 0.93 13.08
C THR A 32 -6.11 0.31 14.41
N GLY A 33 -7.15 -0.53 14.41
CA GLY A 33 -7.61 -1.18 15.63
C GLY A 33 -9.00 -1.79 15.50
N THR A 34 -9.44 -2.44 16.57
CA THR A 34 -10.79 -3.00 16.65
C THR A 34 -11.73 -2.01 17.31
N TYR A 35 -12.84 -1.74 16.64
CA TYR A 35 -13.89 -0.82 17.04
C TYR A 35 -15.14 -1.59 17.42
N THR A 36 -15.72 -1.27 18.58
CA THR A 36 -16.92 -1.95 19.08
C THR A 36 -18.12 -1.00 19.06
N CYS A 37 -19.16 -1.40 18.34
CA CYS A 37 -20.48 -0.79 18.42
C CYS A 37 -21.27 -1.42 19.55
N VAL A 38 -21.88 -0.61 20.43
CA VAL A 38 -22.63 -1.08 21.60
C VAL A 38 -24.04 -0.51 21.58
N ALA A 39 -25.05 -1.37 21.38
CA ALA A 39 -26.45 -0.99 21.45
C ALA A 39 -27.05 -1.41 22.79
N ARG A 40 -27.53 -0.44 23.60
CA ARG A 40 -28.18 -0.72 24.89
C ARG A 40 -29.63 -0.24 24.91
N ASN A 41 -30.52 -1.07 25.44
CA ASN A 41 -31.91 -0.72 25.76
C ASN A 41 -32.24 -1.14 27.21
N LYS A 42 -33.51 -0.99 27.64
CA LYS A 42 -33.94 -1.35 29.01
C LYS A 42 -33.86 -2.85 29.33
N LEU A 43 -33.83 -3.71 28.30
CA LEU A 43 -33.84 -5.17 28.42
C LEU A 43 -32.44 -5.78 28.32
N GLY A 44 -31.44 -5.04 27.84
CA GLY A 44 -30.09 -5.56 27.70
C GLY A 44 -29.19 -4.75 26.78
N MET A 45 -28.15 -5.43 26.29
CA MET A 45 -27.09 -4.83 25.48
C MET A 45 -26.64 -5.81 24.39
N ALA A 46 -26.47 -5.32 23.17
CA ALA A 46 -25.85 -6.02 22.05
C ALA A 46 -24.55 -5.34 21.66
N LYS A 47 -23.58 -6.10 21.17
CA LYS A 47 -22.28 -5.60 20.70
C LYS A 47 -21.93 -6.19 19.34
N ASN A 48 -21.22 -5.41 18.54
CA ASN A 48 -20.58 -5.88 17.32
C ASN A 48 -19.19 -5.26 17.18
N GLU A 49 -18.26 -5.98 16.58
CA GLU A 49 -16.85 -5.55 16.42
C GLU A 49 -16.46 -5.47 14.96
N VAL A 50 -15.63 -4.47 14.63
CA VAL A 50 -15.07 -4.25 13.30
C VAL A 50 -13.59 -3.95 13.44
N HIS A 51 -12.74 -4.62 12.67
CA HIS A 51 -11.32 -4.31 12.61
C HIS A 51 -11.04 -3.35 11.46
N LEU A 52 -10.47 -2.19 11.77
CA LEU A 52 -9.99 -1.21 10.81
C LEU A 52 -8.48 -1.36 10.66
N GLU A 53 -8.00 -1.60 9.45
CA GLU A 53 -6.58 -1.67 9.12
C GLU A 53 -6.24 -0.59 8.09
N ILE A 54 -5.35 0.34 8.45
CA ILE A 54 -4.89 1.39 7.54
C ILE A 54 -3.60 0.93 6.86
N LYS A 55 -3.60 0.87 5.51
CA LYS A 55 -2.46 0.38 4.70
C LYS A 55 -1.65 1.51 4.09
N ASP A 56 -0.34 1.29 3.95
CA ASP A 56 0.54 2.20 3.22
C ASP A 56 0.27 2.10 1.70
N PRO A 57 0.19 3.23 0.97
CA PRO A 57 0.01 3.19 -0.47
C PRO A 57 1.27 2.67 -1.18
N THR A 58 1.07 1.91 -2.26
CA THR A 58 2.15 1.50 -3.15
C THR A 58 2.63 2.68 -3.99
N ARG A 59 3.92 2.97 -3.96
CA ARG A 59 4.53 4.08 -4.70
C ARG A 59 5.95 3.78 -5.14
N ILE A 60 6.33 4.27 -6.31
CA ILE A 60 7.72 4.27 -6.77
C ILE A 60 8.47 5.37 -6.01
N ILE A 61 9.46 4.99 -5.20
CA ILE A 61 10.31 5.89 -4.41
C ILE A 61 11.67 6.15 -5.07
N LYS A 62 12.07 5.31 -6.04
CA LYS A 62 13.20 5.58 -6.94
C LYS A 62 12.79 5.17 -8.34
N GLN A 63 12.81 6.13 -9.26
CA GLN A 63 12.57 5.88 -10.67
C GLN A 63 13.86 5.41 -11.35
N PRO A 64 13.76 4.63 -12.44
CA PRO A 64 14.88 4.36 -13.32
C PRO A 64 15.52 5.66 -13.82
N GLU A 65 16.84 5.74 -13.74
CA GLU A 65 17.60 6.88 -14.24
C GLU A 65 18.05 6.63 -15.67
N TYR A 66 18.14 7.69 -16.48
CA TYR A 66 18.67 7.58 -17.83
C TYR A 66 20.16 7.20 -17.80
N ALA A 67 20.57 6.32 -18.71
CA ALA A 67 21.95 5.85 -18.82
C ALA A 67 22.44 5.93 -20.26
N VAL A 68 23.70 6.34 -20.43
CA VAL A 68 24.43 6.30 -21.71
C VAL A 68 25.48 5.21 -21.59
N VAL A 69 25.37 4.19 -22.42
CA VAL A 69 26.27 3.04 -22.40
C VAL A 69 26.83 2.76 -23.79
N GLN A 70 27.98 2.10 -23.85
CA GLN A 70 28.55 1.68 -25.13
C GLN A 70 27.68 0.58 -25.75
N ARG A 71 27.62 0.54 -27.08
CA ARG A 71 26.91 -0.54 -27.78
C ARG A 71 27.50 -1.90 -27.39
N GLY A 72 26.64 -2.89 -27.13
CA GLY A 72 27.03 -4.22 -26.68
C GLY A 72 27.27 -4.35 -25.19
N SER A 73 27.36 -3.24 -24.44
CA SER A 73 27.46 -3.29 -22.99
C SER A 73 26.11 -3.52 -22.31
N GLN A 74 26.17 -4.05 -21.09
CA GLN A 74 25.02 -4.25 -20.21
C GLN A 74 24.70 -2.96 -19.46
N VAL A 75 23.42 -2.65 -19.31
CA VAL A 75 22.93 -1.54 -18.47
C VAL A 75 21.91 -2.05 -17.47
N SER A 76 21.98 -1.57 -16.23
CA SER A 76 21.05 -1.89 -15.15
C SER A 76 20.17 -0.67 -14.85
N PHE A 77 18.86 -0.89 -14.81
CA PHE A 77 17.88 0.11 -14.38
C PHE A 77 17.29 -0.27 -13.03
N GLU A 78 17.39 0.64 -12.07
CA GLU A 78 16.91 0.42 -10.71
C GLU A 78 15.54 1.06 -10.51
N CYS A 79 14.59 0.31 -9.95
CA CYS A 79 13.30 0.84 -9.48
C CYS A 79 13.06 0.41 -8.02
N LYS A 80 12.81 1.39 -7.15
CA LYS A 80 12.42 1.12 -5.75
C LYS A 80 10.95 1.40 -5.58
N VAL A 81 10.21 0.42 -5.08
CA VAL A 81 8.80 0.54 -4.73
C VAL A 81 8.65 0.42 -3.22
N LYS A 82 7.99 1.40 -2.60
CA LYS A 82 7.48 1.25 -1.23
C LYS A 82 6.04 0.75 -1.34
N HIS A 83 5.68 -0.29 -0.58
CA HIS A 83 4.32 -0.81 -0.49
C HIS A 83 4.02 -1.18 0.98
N ASP A 84 2.75 -1.40 1.30
CA ASP A 84 2.40 -2.00 2.58
C ASP A 84 2.93 -3.44 2.67
N HIS A 85 3.51 -3.80 3.81
CA HIS A 85 4.08 -5.13 4.06
C HIS A 85 3.10 -6.29 3.88
N THR A 86 1.79 -6.04 3.98
CA THR A 86 0.73 -7.05 3.76
C THR A 86 0.38 -7.22 2.27
N LEU A 87 0.94 -6.40 1.38
CA LEU A 87 0.69 -6.45 -0.05
C LEU A 87 1.85 -7.11 -0.79
N ILE A 88 1.50 -7.90 -1.80
CA ILE A 88 2.45 -8.43 -2.78
C ILE A 88 2.29 -7.59 -4.06
N PRO A 89 3.21 -6.65 -4.36
CA PRO A 89 3.07 -5.80 -5.54
C PRO A 89 3.31 -6.60 -6.83
N SER A 90 2.47 -6.35 -7.84
CA SER A 90 2.76 -6.74 -9.22
C SER A 90 3.58 -5.63 -9.89
N ILE A 91 4.66 -5.99 -10.57
CA ILE A 91 5.59 -5.02 -11.14
C ILE A 91 5.79 -5.30 -12.63
N MET A 92 5.63 -4.25 -13.43
CA MET A 92 5.73 -4.28 -14.88
C MET A 92 6.71 -3.21 -15.34
N TRP A 93 7.63 -3.60 -16.21
CA TRP A 93 8.58 -2.69 -16.86
C TRP A 93 8.04 -2.32 -18.22
N LEU A 94 8.16 -1.04 -18.57
CA LEU A 94 7.72 -0.50 -19.86
C LEU A 94 8.91 0.05 -20.63
N LYS A 95 8.89 -0.14 -21.96
CA LYS A 95 9.79 0.50 -22.91
C LYS A 95 8.94 1.11 -24.03
N ASP A 96 9.14 2.40 -24.31
CA ASP A 96 8.38 3.13 -25.34
C ASP A 96 6.85 2.99 -25.16
N ASN A 97 6.38 3.03 -23.91
CA ASN A 97 4.98 2.80 -23.49
C ASN A 97 4.42 1.39 -23.74
N GLY A 98 5.21 0.45 -24.25
CA GLY A 98 4.86 -0.97 -24.35
C GLY A 98 5.43 -1.77 -23.19
N GLU A 99 4.79 -2.90 -22.85
CA GLU A 99 5.35 -3.84 -21.88
C GLU A 99 6.68 -4.38 -22.39
N LEU A 100 7.69 -4.40 -21.52
CA LEU A 100 8.98 -4.97 -21.83
C LEU A 100 8.79 -6.49 -22.02
N PRO A 101 9.01 -7.01 -23.24
CA PRO A 101 8.71 -8.41 -23.54
C PRO A 101 9.57 -9.33 -22.70
N ASN A 102 9.08 -10.56 -22.51
CA ASN A 102 9.85 -11.62 -21.88
C ASN A 102 10.84 -12.18 -22.92
N ASP A 103 12.04 -11.62 -22.95
CA ASP A 103 13.10 -11.89 -23.92
C ASP A 103 14.41 -12.08 -23.14
N GLU A 104 15.27 -13.00 -23.56
CA GLU A 104 16.54 -13.32 -22.88
C GLU A 104 17.50 -12.11 -22.80
N ARG A 105 17.25 -11.03 -23.55
CA ARG A 105 17.99 -9.77 -23.46
C ARG A 105 17.58 -8.90 -22.26
N TYR A 106 16.54 -9.27 -21.52
CA TYR A 106 16.04 -8.53 -20.37
C TYR A 106 15.94 -9.44 -19.15
N PHE A 107 16.77 -9.18 -18.14
CA PHE A 107 16.73 -9.94 -16.89
C PHE A 107 16.02 -9.09 -15.84
N LYS A 108 14.86 -9.57 -15.37
CA LYS A 108 14.03 -8.90 -14.36
C LYS A 108 14.27 -9.55 -13.00
N THR A 109 14.92 -8.85 -12.07
CA THR A 109 15.16 -9.38 -10.72
C THR A 109 14.19 -8.75 -9.71
N LEU A 110 13.42 -9.61 -9.03
CA LEU A 110 12.59 -9.26 -7.88
C LEU A 110 13.35 -9.58 -6.59
N SER A 111 13.92 -8.56 -5.95
CA SER A 111 14.54 -8.72 -4.64
C SER A 111 13.51 -8.40 -3.55
N SER A 112 13.25 -9.38 -2.68
CA SER A 112 12.32 -9.25 -1.54
C SER A 112 12.87 -8.36 -0.41
N LEU A 113 14.14 -7.97 -0.47
CA LEU A 113 14.82 -7.20 0.57
C LEU A 113 15.28 -5.80 0.10
N PHE A 114 15.36 -5.53 -1.21
CA PHE A 114 15.96 -4.33 -1.82
C PHE A 114 15.51 -4.12 -3.31
N PRO A 115 15.68 -2.94 -3.93
CA PRO A 115 15.29 -2.53 -5.31
C PRO A 115 15.28 -3.59 -6.40
N LEU A 116 14.34 -3.45 -7.33
CA LEU A 116 14.39 -4.19 -8.60
C LEU A 116 15.49 -3.64 -9.49
N SER A 117 16.30 -4.53 -10.03
CA SER A 117 17.21 -4.25 -11.15
C SER A 117 16.66 -4.90 -12.41
N VAL A 118 16.65 -4.17 -13.51
CA VAL A 118 16.52 -4.75 -14.85
C VAL A 118 17.80 -4.55 -15.62
N ASP A 119 18.41 -5.66 -15.99
CA ASP A 119 19.58 -5.63 -16.86
C ASP A 119 19.13 -5.77 -18.32
N CYS A 120 19.42 -4.74 -19.11
CA CYS A 120 19.17 -4.69 -20.54
C CYS A 120 20.49 -4.82 -21.32
N TYR A 121 20.48 -5.60 -22.39
CA TYR A 121 21.62 -5.71 -23.32
C TYR A 121 21.33 -4.98 -24.63
N CYS A 122 22.20 -4.04 -25.01
CA CYS A 122 22.15 -3.41 -26.33
C CYS A 122 22.78 -4.33 -27.39
N VAL A 123 22.00 -5.25 -27.92
CA VAL A 123 22.44 -6.11 -29.03
C VAL A 123 22.27 -5.36 -30.35
N LYS A 124 23.37 -5.14 -31.06
CA LYS A 124 23.34 -4.77 -32.47
C LYS A 124 24.63 -5.22 -33.12
#